data_AF-A0A258T3A7-F1
#
_entry.id   AF-A0A258T3A7-F1
#
_cell.length_a   1.000
_cell.length_b   1.000
_cell.length_c   1.000
_cell.angle_alpha   90.00
_cell.angle_beta   90.00
_cell.angle_gamma   90.00
#
_symmetry.space_group_name_H-M   'P 1'
#
loop_
_entity.id
_entity.type
_entity.pdbx_description
1 polymer ?
#
loop_
_entity_poly.entity_id
_entity_poly.type
_entity_poly.pdbx_seq_one_letter_code
_entity_poly.pdbx_strand_id
1 'polypeptide(L)' 'AAHVRLWRRATSFGGVESLIEHRASIEGEDSPCPEDLLRLSVGLEDPEDLYRDLLQALTGVI' A
#
# COMPACT_ATOMS: atom_id res chain seq x y z
N ALA A 1 5.55 -1.92 2.58
CA ALA A 1 4.31 -2.61 2.18
C ALA A 1 4.16 -4.05 2.68
N ALA A 2 5.15 -4.68 3.35
CA ALA A 2 5.04 -6.09 3.75
C ALA A 2 4.34 -6.35 5.09
N HIS A 3 4.24 -5.33 5.96
CA HIS A 3 3.76 -5.49 7.35
C HIS A 3 2.31 -5.02 7.58
N VAL A 4 1.66 -4.52 6.53
CA VAL A 4 0.24 -4.15 6.56
C VAL A 4 -0.64 -5.40 6.61
N ARG A 5 -1.80 -5.31 7.27
CA ARG A 5 -2.76 -6.42 7.45
C ARG A 5 -4.05 -6.22 6.64
N LEU A 6 -4.47 -4.98 6.43
CA LEU A 6 -5.67 -4.61 5.66
C LEU A 6 -5.31 -4.22 4.23
N TRP A 7 -4.23 -3.45 4.04
CA TRP A 7 -3.80 -3.04 2.71
C TRP A 7 -3.32 -4.24 1.88
N ARG A 8 -4.02 -4.54 0.79
CA ARG A 8 -3.64 -5.66 -0.09
C ARG A 8 -2.59 -5.21 -1.11
N ARG A 9 -1.61 -6.07 -1.33
CA ARG A 9 -0.62 -5.88 -2.41
C ARG A 9 -1.25 -6.30 -3.73
N ALA A 10 -1.58 -5.35 -4.58
CA ALA A 10 -2.12 -5.61 -5.91
C ALA A 10 -1.78 -4.49 -6.90
N THR A 11 -1.69 -4.84 -8.17
CA THR A 11 -1.41 -3.92 -9.30
C THR A 11 -2.67 -3.48 -10.05
N SER A 12 -3.84 -4.04 -9.71
CA SER A 12 -5.13 -3.71 -10.32
C SER A 12 -5.90 -2.74 -9.41
N PHE A 13 -6.52 -1.71 -9.98
CA PHE A 13 -7.16 -0.61 -9.24
C PHE A 13 -8.67 -0.60 -9.44
N GLY A 14 -9.43 -0.05 -8.49
CA GLY A 14 -10.87 0.22 -8.63
C GLY A 14 -11.84 -0.80 -8.04
N GLY A 15 -11.35 -1.73 -7.20
CA GLY A 15 -12.18 -2.56 -6.33
C GLY A 15 -12.69 -1.78 -5.10
N VAL A 16 -13.44 -2.47 -4.23
CA VAL A 16 -13.88 -1.90 -2.95
C VAL A 16 -12.81 -2.01 -1.86
N GLU A 17 -11.78 -2.81 -2.11
CA GLU A 17 -10.68 -3.07 -1.18
C GLU A 17 -9.57 -2.02 -1.26
N SER A 18 -8.96 -1.75 -0.11
CA SER A 18 -7.77 -0.90 -0.02
C SER A 18 -6.50 -1.62 -0.49
N LEU A 19 -5.77 -0.97 -1.40
CA LEU A 19 -4.60 -1.54 -2.06
C LEU A 19 -3.36 -0.68 -1.84
N ILE A 20 -2.20 -1.34 -1.81
CA ILE A 20 -0.88 -0.70 -1.73
C ILE A 20 0.07 -1.36 -2.72
N GLU A 21 0.80 -0.57 -3.49
CA GLU A 21 1.81 -1.06 -4.42
C GLU A 21 3.12 -0.27 -4.33
N HIS A 22 4.21 -0.94 -4.69
CA HIS A 22 5.52 -0.32 -4.85
C HIS A 22 5.77 -0.10 -6.34
N ARG A 23 5.71 1.16 -6.81
CA ARG A 23 5.67 1.46 -8.26
C ARG A 23 6.91 0.99 -9.00
N ALA A 24 8.10 1.24 -8.45
CA ALA A 24 9.35 0.87 -9.10
C ALA A 24 9.45 -0.65 -9.31
N SER A 25 8.99 -1.48 -8.36
CA SER A 25 8.97 -2.95 -8.55
C SER A 25 8.00 -3.43 -9.64
N ILE A 26 6.96 -2.66 -9.96
CA ILE A 26 5.97 -3.04 -10.98
C ILE A 26 6.42 -2.59 -12.37
N GLU A 27 7.04 -1.42 -12.47
CA GLU A 27 7.51 -0.86 -13.74
C GLU A 27 8.88 -1.42 -14.18
N GLY A 28 9.71 -1.88 -13.23
CA GLY A 28 11.02 -2.48 -13.51
C GLY A 28 12.19 -1.50 -13.36
N GLU A 29 13.37 -1.94 -13.82
CA GLU A 29 14.65 -1.24 -13.59
C GLU A 29 14.73 0.16 -14.20
N ASP A 30 13.99 0.40 -15.29
CA ASP A 30 13.92 1.70 -15.98
C ASP A 30 12.82 2.63 -15.41
N SER A 31 12.20 2.28 -14.27
CA SER A 31 11.13 3.08 -13.69
C SER A 31 11.63 4.49 -13.32
N PRO A 32 10.92 5.55 -13.74
CA PRO A 32 11.23 6.90 -13.28
C PRO A 32 10.74 7.16 -11.85
N CYS A 33 10.06 6.19 -11.23
CA CYS A 33 9.52 6.33 -9.88
C CYS A 33 10.63 6.10 -8.83
N PRO A 34 10.65 6.88 -7.73
CA PRO A 34 11.54 6.61 -6.61
C PRO A 34 11.39 5.19 -6.04
N GLU A 35 12.49 4.60 -5.56
CA GLU A 35 12.52 3.25 -4.97
C GLU A 35 11.79 3.13 -3.62
N ASP A 36 11.41 4.24 -3.01
CA ASP A 36 10.65 4.28 -1.76
C ASP A 36 9.18 4.68 -1.98
N LEU A 37 8.77 4.90 -3.23
CA LEU A 37 7.42 5.34 -3.56
C LEU A 37 6.40 4.19 -3.44
N LEU A 38 5.49 4.33 -2.48
CA LEU A 38 4.28 3.51 -2.38
C LEU A 38 3.07 4.27 -2.92
N ARG A 39 2.28 3.63 -3.77
CA ARG A 39 0.98 4.14 -4.23
C ARG A 39 -0.14 3.39 -3.52
N LEU A 40 -1.13 4.14 -3.04
CA LEU A 40 -2.28 3.61 -2.34
C LEU A 40 -3.55 3.85 -3.17
N SER A 41 -4.41 2.83 -3.23
CA SER A 41 -5.80 2.94 -3.68
C SER A 41 -6.68 2.76 -2.46
N VAL A 42 -7.37 3.80 -2.04
CA VAL A 42 -8.23 3.74 -0.84
C VAL A 42 -9.55 3.08 -1.21
N GLY A 43 -9.90 2.01 -0.48
CA GLY A 43 -11.16 1.28 -0.59
C GLY A 43 -12.27 1.89 0.26
N LEU A 44 -13.22 1.05 0.69
CA LEU A 44 -14.41 1.44 1.44
C LEU A 44 -14.40 0.97 2.91
N GLU A 45 -13.26 0.50 3.42
CA GLU A 45 -13.10 0.13 4.81
C GLU A 45 -13.22 1.35 5.75
N ASP A 46 -13.36 1.10 7.06
CA ASP A 46 -13.35 2.16 8.06
C ASP A 46 -12.01 2.93 8.00
N PRO A 47 -12.03 4.27 7.87
CA PRO A 47 -10.81 5.06 7.72
C PRO A 47 -9.87 4.96 8.93
N GLU A 48 -10.41 4.75 10.13
CA GLU A 48 -9.61 4.59 11.35
C GLU A 48 -8.85 3.26 11.34
N ASP A 49 -9.48 2.20 10.83
CA ASP A 49 -8.82 0.89 10.69
C ASP A 49 -7.69 0.94 9.65
N LEU A 50 -7.92 1.62 8.51
CA LEU A 50 -6.90 1.83 7.48
C LEU A 50 -5.71 2.64 8.00
N TYR A 51 -5.99 3.71 8.76
CA TYR A 51 -4.97 4.54 9.40
C TYR A 51 -4.14 3.73 10.41
N ARG A 52 -4.80 2.99 11.32
CA ARG A 52 -4.13 2.16 12.32
C ARG A 52 -3.24 1.09 11.70
N ASP A 53 -3.68 0.50 10.60
CA ASP A 53 -2.89 -0.50 9.89
C ASP A 53 -1.63 0.09 9.23
N LEU A 54 -1.69 1.32 8.69
CA LEU A 54 -0.48 2.02 8.23
C LEU A 54 0.42 2.38 9.40
N LEU A 55 -0.16 2.89 10.50
CA LEU A 55 0.61 3.32 11.66
C LEU A 55 1.39 2.16 12.29
N GLN A 56 0.77 1.00 12.47
CA GLN A 56 1.46 -0.18 12.99
C GLN A 56 2.58 -0.64 12.04
N ALA A 57 2.31 -0.66 10.73
CA ALA A 57 3.28 -1.07 9.74
C ALA A 57 4.49 -0.12 9.64
N LEU A 58 4.31 1.17 9.88
CA LEU A 58 5.37 2.20 9.84
C LEU A 58 6.18 2.28 11.14
N THR A 59 5.54 2.05 12.29
CA THR A 59 6.19 2.16 13.60
C THR A 59 6.88 0.87 14.05
N GLY A 60 6.64 -0.25 13.35
CA GLY A 60 7.26 -1.54 13.66
C GLY A 60 6.76 -2.17 14.96
N VAL A 61 5.67 -1.65 15.54
CA VAL A 61 4.99 -2.24 16.69
C VAL A 61 4.09 -3.37 16.15
N ILE A 62 4.61 -4.59 16.20
CA ILE A 62 3.96 -5.82 15.71
C ILE A 62 2.93 -6.35 16.73
#